data_AF-A0A534TCC6-F1
#
_entry.id   AF-A0A534TCC6-F1
#
_cell.length_a   1.000
_cell.length_b   1.000
_cell.length_c   1.000
_cell.angle_alpha   90.00
_cell.angle_beta   90.00
_cell.angle_gamma   90.00
#
_symmetry.space_group_name_H-M   'P 1'
#
loop_
_entity.id
_entity.type
_entity.pdbx_description
1 polymer ?
#
loop_
_entity_poly.entity_id
_entity_poly.type
_entity_poly.pdbx_seq_one_letter_code
_entity_poly.pdbx_strand_id
1 'polypeptide(L)'
;HKNLHVRGYKEKGNINTPLDLAIRNQIDRFSLAIDVIDRVPRLRVAGAHVKEKLRNMQIDCQSYAYEHGIDKPEIDQWTWPY
;
A
#
# COMPACT_ATOMS: atom_id res chain seq x y z
N HIS A 1 -4.02 -21.93 9.27
CA HIS A 1 -5.41 -21.44 9.42
C HIS A 1 -5.89 -20.93 8.07
N LYS A 2 -7.04 -21.36 7.54
CA LYS A 2 -7.44 -21.03 6.14
C LYS A 2 -7.88 -19.57 5.92
N ASN A 3 -8.27 -18.88 6.99
CA ASN A 3 -8.85 -17.53 6.95
C ASN A 3 -7.98 -16.46 7.63
N LEU A 4 -6.74 -16.79 7.98
CA LEU A 4 -5.80 -15.83 8.54
C LEU A 4 -4.75 -15.49 7.48
N HIS A 5 -4.66 -14.21 7.14
CA HIS A 5 -3.67 -13.69 6.21
C HIS A 5 -2.79 -12.69 6.93
N VAL A 6 -1.56 -13.09 7.23
CA VAL A 6 -0.64 -12.27 8.00
C VAL A 6 0.18 -11.41 7.05
N ARG A 7 0.26 -10.12 7.37
CA ARG A 7 1.20 -9.17 6.80
C ARG A 7 2.13 -8.72 7.91
N GLY A 8 3.41 -8.64 7.59
CA GLY A 8 4.44 -8.32 8.55
C GLY A 8 5.74 -8.00 7.82
N TYR A 9 6.79 -7.81 8.60
CA TYR A 9 8.11 -7.53 8.07
C TYR A 9 8.63 -8.69 7.20
N LYS A 10 9.27 -8.35 6.09
CA LYS A 10 9.81 -9.30 5.09
C LYS A 10 11.31 -9.13 4.86
N GLU A 11 12.03 -8.56 5.84
CA GLU A 11 13.46 -8.27 5.70
C GLU A 11 13.76 -7.37 4.49
N LYS A 12 12.87 -6.42 4.21
CA LYS A 12 13.05 -5.42 3.16
C LYS A 12 13.22 -4.06 3.80
N GLY A 13 14.41 -3.50 3.74
CA GLY A 13 14.68 -2.15 4.23
C GLY A 13 16.06 -1.64 3.83
N ASN A 14 16.16 -0.32 3.72
CA ASN A 14 17.37 0.47 3.59
C ASN A 14 17.08 1.86 4.21
N ILE A 15 17.88 2.87 3.91
CA ILE A 15 17.50 4.26 4.08
C ILE A 15 16.34 4.55 3.12
N ASN A 16 15.12 4.60 3.68
CA ASN A 16 13.86 4.81 2.96
C ASN A 16 12.98 5.79 3.73
N THR A 17 12.03 6.41 3.05
CA THR A 17 10.93 7.09 3.72
C THR A 17 10.01 6.08 4.42
N PRO A 18 9.25 6.47 5.45
CA PRO A 18 8.34 5.57 6.15
C PRO A 18 7.38 4.80 5.24
N LEU A 19 6.73 5.46 4.28
CA LEU A 19 5.77 4.81 3.38
C LEU A 19 6.47 3.87 2.39
N ASP A 20 7.63 4.25 1.82
CA ASP A 20 8.38 3.35 0.92
C ASP A 20 8.82 2.07 1.64
N LEU A 21 9.27 2.18 2.89
CA LEU A 21 9.59 1.02 3.72
C LEU A 21 8.35 0.12 3.94
N ALA A 22 7.18 0.71 4.20
CA ALA A 22 5.93 -0.03 4.34
C ALA A 22 5.50 -0.73 3.03
N ILE A 23 5.64 -0.05 1.89
CA ILE A 23 5.34 -0.59 0.55
C ILE A 23 6.25 -1.78 0.25
N ARG A 24 7.56 -1.66 0.51
CA ARG A 24 8.55 -2.73 0.31
C ARG A 24 8.22 -4.01 1.10
N ASN A 25 7.63 -3.86 2.28
CA ASN A 25 7.16 -4.98 3.11
C ASN A 25 5.73 -5.41 2.81
N GLN A 26 5.02 -4.68 1.95
CA GLN A 26 3.60 -4.89 1.62
C GLN A 26 2.70 -4.82 2.86
N ILE A 27 3.04 -3.92 3.77
CA ILE A 27 2.26 -3.60 4.99
C ILE A 27 1.62 -2.21 4.89
N ASP A 28 1.77 -1.54 3.75
CA ASP A 28 1.15 -0.25 3.47
C ASP A 28 -0.36 -0.38 3.21
N ARG A 29 -1.07 0.74 3.38
CA ARG A 29 -2.53 0.81 3.22
C ARG A 29 -3.02 0.37 1.83
N PHE A 30 -2.24 0.54 0.77
CA PHE A 30 -2.63 0.15 -0.57
C PHE A 30 -2.53 -1.36 -0.74
N SER A 31 -1.42 -1.97 -0.34
CA SER A 31 -1.25 -3.44 -0.33
C SER A 31 -2.35 -4.14 0.47
N LEU A 32 -2.69 -3.60 1.64
CA LEU A 32 -3.75 -4.15 2.50
C LEU A 32 -5.13 -4.08 1.82
N ALA A 33 -5.46 -2.96 1.17
CA ALA A 33 -6.72 -2.83 0.43
C ALA A 33 -6.78 -3.76 -0.80
N ILE A 34 -5.68 -3.87 -1.56
CA ILE A 34 -5.56 -4.83 -2.68
C ILE A 34 -5.77 -6.26 -2.19
N ASP A 35 -5.21 -6.60 -1.03
CA ASP A 35 -5.35 -7.92 -0.45
C ASP A 35 -6.80 -8.29 -0.13
N VAL A 36 -7.58 -7.32 0.35
CA VAL A 36 -9.02 -7.48 0.61
C VAL A 36 -9.76 -7.71 -0.70
N ILE A 37 -9.48 -6.91 -1.74
CA ILE A 37 -10.10 -7.07 -3.07
C ILE A 37 -9.86 -8.49 -3.61
N ASP A 38 -8.62 -8.99 -3.50
CA ASP A 38 -8.25 -10.32 -4.03
C ASP A 38 -8.86 -11.47 -3.24
N ARG A 39 -9.11 -11.30 -1.94
CA ARG A 39 -9.58 -12.37 -1.06
C ARG A 39 -11.08 -12.44 -0.93
N VAL A 40 -11.77 -11.31 -1.05
CA VAL A 40 -13.24 -11.26 -0.94
C VAL A 40 -13.86 -11.57 -2.30
N PRO A 41 -14.53 -12.73 -2.51
CA PRO A 41 -14.95 -13.16 -3.84
C PRO A 41 -15.84 -12.15 -4.59
N ARG A 42 -16.74 -11.47 -3.87
CA ARG A 42 -17.63 -10.45 -4.46
C ARG A 42 -16.89 -9.20 -4.95
N LEU A 43 -15.66 -8.94 -4.47
CA LEU A 43 -14.88 -7.74 -4.81
C LEU A 43 -13.89 -7.98 -5.95
N ARG A 44 -13.57 -9.23 -6.30
CA ARG A 44 -12.51 -9.53 -7.29
C ARG A 44 -12.74 -8.86 -8.65
N VAL A 45 -13.98 -8.94 -9.15
CA VAL A 45 -14.34 -8.35 -10.46
C VAL A 45 -14.62 -6.86 -10.31
N ALA A 46 -15.50 -6.49 -9.37
CA ALA A 46 -15.90 -5.11 -9.16
C ALA A 46 -14.75 -4.18 -8.74
N GLY A 47 -13.73 -4.72 -8.05
CA GLY A 47 -12.58 -3.99 -7.54
C GLY A 47 -11.38 -3.95 -8.49
N ALA A 48 -11.47 -4.49 -9.70
CA ALA A 48 -10.33 -4.57 -10.62
C ALA A 48 -9.70 -3.19 -10.92
N HIS A 49 -10.54 -2.20 -11.24
CA HIS A 49 -10.07 -0.82 -11.49
C HIS A 49 -9.52 -0.15 -10.23
N VAL A 50 -10.10 -0.43 -9.06
CA VAL A 50 -9.60 0.11 -7.78
C VAL A 50 -8.23 -0.47 -7.48
N LYS A 51 -8.02 -1.76 -7.70
CA LYS A 51 -6.72 -2.43 -7.53
C LYS A 51 -5.65 -1.81 -8.42
N GLU A 52 -5.98 -1.52 -9.68
CA GLU A 52 -5.07 -0.82 -10.59
C GLU A 52 -4.74 0.59 -10.08
N LYS A 53 -5.75 1.36 -9.67
CA LYS A 53 -5.54 2.70 -9.08
C LYS A 53 -4.63 2.64 -7.86
N LEU A 54 -4.83 1.68 -6.95
CA LEU A 54 -4.01 1.52 -5.75
C LEU A 54 -2.54 1.19 -6.09
N ARG A 55 -2.29 0.39 -7.13
CA ARG A 55 -0.92 0.12 -7.61
C ARG A 55 -0.28 1.37 -8.22
N ASN A 56 -1.04 2.13 -9.00
CA ASN A 56 -0.55 3.39 -9.57
C ASN A 56 -0.21 4.39 -8.47
N MET A 57 -0.99 4.46 -7.40
CA MET A 57 -0.68 5.27 -6.21
C MET A 57 0.59 4.81 -5.50
N GLN A 58 0.84 3.49 -5.38
CA GLN A 58 2.11 2.99 -4.84
C GLN A 58 3.29 3.47 -5.67
N ILE A 59 3.22 3.34 -6.99
CA ILE A 59 4.28 3.75 -7.91
C ILE A 59 4.55 5.25 -7.77
N ASP A 60 3.51 6.07 -7.80
CA ASP A 60 3.58 7.52 -7.67
C ASP A 60 4.19 7.95 -6.32
N CYS A 61 3.78 7.32 -5.21
CA CYS A 61 4.39 7.59 -3.89
C CYS A 61 5.88 7.24 -3.85
N GLN A 62 6.27 6.09 -4.44
CA GLN A 62 7.67 5.68 -4.48
C GLN A 62 8.50 6.60 -5.37
N SER A 63 7.98 6.99 -6.54
CA SER A 63 8.61 7.98 -7.42
C SER A 63 8.84 9.30 -6.68
N TYR A 64 7.83 9.80 -5.97
CA TYR A 64 7.93 11.03 -5.19
C TYR A 64 8.98 10.92 -4.08
N ALA A 65 9.01 9.80 -3.35
CA ALA A 65 10.00 9.55 -2.31
C ALA A 65 11.45 9.51 -2.86
N TYR A 66 11.66 8.92 -4.04
CA TYR A 66 12.99 8.91 -4.66
C TYR A 66 13.41 10.27 -5.21
N GLU A 67 12.48 11.07 -5.70
CA GLU A 67 12.77 12.40 -6.24
C GLU A 67 13.00 13.44 -5.14
N HIS A 68 12.19 13.42 -4.08
CA HIS A 68 12.15 14.48 -3.07
C HIS A 68 12.68 14.07 -1.69
N GLY A 69 12.93 12.78 -1.44
CA GLY A 69 13.42 12.29 -0.16
C GLY A 69 12.41 12.34 0.98
N ILE A 70 11.13 12.60 0.68
CA ILE A 70 10.02 12.65 1.65
C ILE A 70 8.81 11.89 1.11
N ASP A 71 7.92 11.45 2.00
CA ASP A 71 6.66 10.86 1.58
C ASP A 71 5.75 11.91 0.92
N LYS A 72 4.90 11.46 0.00
CA LYS A 72 4.00 12.34 -0.73
C LYS A 72 3.04 13.04 0.24
N PRO A 73 2.98 14.40 0.26
CA PRO A 73 2.23 15.13 1.29
C PRO A 73 0.75 14.74 1.39
N GLU A 74 0.10 14.45 0.26
CA GLU A 74 -1.31 14.05 0.24
C GLU A 74 -1.58 12.72 0.95
N ILE A 75 -0.59 11.84 1.04
CA ILE A 75 -0.70 10.55 1.74
C ILE A 75 -0.27 10.67 3.20
N ASP A 76 0.78 11.45 3.44
CA ASP A 76 1.35 11.69 4.77
C ASP A 76 0.40 12.49 5.67
N GLN A 77 -0.29 13.50 5.10
CA GLN A 77 -1.24 14.34 5.82
C GLN A 77 -2.63 13.70 6.00
N TRP A 78 -2.80 12.44 5.62
CA TRP A 78 -4.06 11.74 5.81
C TRP A 78 -4.39 11.61 7.29
N THR A 79 -5.62 11.97 7.64
CA THR A 79 -6.15 11.84 8.99
C THR A 79 -7.44 11.02 8.97
N TRP A 80 -7.72 10.36 10.08
CA TRP A 80 -9.02 9.74 10.30
C TRP A 80 -10.05 10.85 10.58
N PRO A 81 -11.17 10.93 9.83
CA PRO A 81 -12.04 12.10 9.84
C PRO A 81 -13.15 12.07 10.92
N TYR A 82 -13.05 11.19 11.91
CA TYR A 82 -14.06 11.01 12.97
C TYR A 82 -13.43 11.09 14.36
#